data_AF-A0A1X3HDC8-F1
#
_entry.id   AF-A0A1X3HDC8-F1
#
_cell.length_a   1.000
_cell.length_b   1.000
_cell.length_c   1.000
_cell.angle_alpha   90.00
_cell.angle_beta   90.00
_cell.angle_gamma   90.00
#
_symmetry.space_group_name_H-M   'P 1'
#
loop_
_entity.id
_entity.type
_entity.pdbx_description
1 polymer ?
#
loop_
_entity_poly.entity_id
_entity_poly.type
_entity_poly.pdbx_seq_one_letter_code
_entity_poly.pdbx_strand_id
1 'polypeptide(L)'
;IDASGRRKVKGNMDIELAVNAMELAEHIDQMVLFSGDGDFRSLVEAVQRRGVRVTVISTIASQPPMIADELRRQADVFTDLVELQSKLGRDPSERPAPRDRGDREARHHAPQFLQRATTMAPARGDDDFEE
;
A
#
# COMPACT_ATOMS: atom_id res chain seq x y z
N ILE A 1 9.68 -4.01 16.42
CA ILE A 1 9.17 -4.41 17.75
C ILE A 1 8.27 -3.26 18.19
N ASP A 2 6.99 -3.50 18.51
CA ASP A 2 6.12 -2.45 19.04
C ASP A 2 6.48 -2.13 20.51
N ALA A 3 5.87 -1.11 21.11
CA ALA A 3 6.15 -0.71 22.49
C ALA A 3 5.86 -1.83 23.54
N SER A 4 5.19 -2.92 23.14
CA SER A 4 4.88 -4.09 23.97
C SER A 4 5.82 -5.28 23.74
N GLY A 5 6.90 -5.12 22.95
CA GLY A 5 7.85 -6.20 22.70
C GLY A 5 7.41 -7.17 21.60
N ARG A 6 6.27 -6.96 20.93
CA ARG A 6 5.80 -7.86 19.87
C ARG A 6 6.57 -7.58 18.57
N ARG A 7 7.15 -8.63 17.99
CA ARG A 7 7.70 -8.58 16.63
C ARG A 7 6.55 -8.60 15.64
N LYS A 8 6.21 -7.45 15.06
CA LYS A 8 5.34 -7.35 13.89
C LYS A 8 6.14 -7.83 12.67
N VAL A 9 5.90 -9.07 12.24
CA VAL A 9 6.42 -9.57 10.96
C VAL A 9 5.48 -9.04 9.88
N LYS A 10 6.00 -8.21 8.99
CA LYS A 10 5.28 -7.86 7.75
C LYS A 10 5.52 -9.03 6.80
N GLY A 11 4.55 -9.93 6.70
CA GLY A 11 4.53 -10.92 5.62
C GLY A 11 4.26 -10.18 4.32
N ASN A 12 5.24 -10.15 3.44
CA ASN A 12 5.03 -9.79 2.05
C ASN A 12 4.83 -11.09 1.25
N MET A 13 3.85 -11.14 0.35
CA MET A 13 3.60 -12.25 -0.56
C MET A 13 3.90 -11.90 -2.02
N ASP A 14 4.42 -10.69 -2.29
CA ASP A 14 4.56 -10.20 -3.66
C ASP A 14 5.52 -11.04 -4.50
N ILE A 15 6.57 -11.57 -3.87
CA ILE A 15 7.56 -12.43 -4.55
C ILE A 15 6.90 -13.75 -4.94
N GLU A 16 6.25 -14.43 -3.99
CA GLU A 16 5.60 -15.71 -4.22
C GLU A 16 4.49 -15.59 -5.27
N LEU A 17 3.71 -14.50 -5.21
CA LEU A 17 2.68 -14.20 -6.21
C LEU A 17 3.28 -13.96 -7.59
N ALA A 18 4.37 -13.19 -7.69
CA ALA A 18 5.00 -12.91 -8.97
C ALA A 18 5.62 -14.16 -9.60
N VAL A 19 6.29 -15.00 -8.81
CA VAL A 19 6.87 -16.27 -9.28
C VAL A 19 5.75 -17.17 -9.83
N ASN A 20 4.70 -17.42 -9.04
CA ASN A 20 3.60 -18.29 -9.45
C ASN A 20 2.86 -17.74 -10.68
N ALA A 21 2.64 -16.43 -10.76
CA ALA A 21 2.00 -15.81 -11.91
C ALA A 21 2.82 -16.00 -13.20
N MET A 22 4.14 -15.87 -13.12
CA MET A 22 5.03 -16.06 -14.28
C MET A 22 5.12 -17.52 -14.72
N GLU A 23 5.12 -18.47 -13.78
CA GLU A 23 5.05 -19.90 -14.10
C GLU A 23 3.73 -20.27 -14.78
N LEU A 24 2.61 -19.76 -14.27
CA LEU A 24 1.28 -20.03 -14.81
C LEU A 24 1.01 -19.32 -16.15
N ALA A 25 1.72 -18.23 -16.45
CA ALA A 25 1.47 -17.41 -17.63
C ALA A 25 1.60 -18.15 -18.97
N GLU A 26 2.30 -19.29 -19.02
CA GLU A 26 2.40 -20.12 -20.23
C GLU A 26 1.22 -21.11 -20.38
N HIS A 27 0.34 -21.16 -19.38
CA HIS A 27 -0.71 -22.18 -19.25
C HIS A 27 -2.11 -21.61 -19.08
N ILE A 28 -2.26 -20.29 -19.05
CA ILE A 28 -3.55 -19.61 -18.86
C ILE A 28 -3.77 -18.56 -19.93
N ASP A 29 -5.02 -18.38 -20.34
CA ASP A 29 -5.40 -17.28 -21.25
C ASP A 29 -5.72 -15.99 -20.49
N GLN A 30 -6.13 -16.12 -19.23
CA GLN A 30 -6.56 -14.99 -18.40
C GLN A 30 -6.05 -15.11 -16.96
N MET A 31 -5.50 -14.02 -16.45
CA MET A 31 -5.11 -13.87 -15.04
C MET A 31 -6.02 -12.85 -14.34
N VAL A 32 -6.51 -13.19 -13.16
CA VAL A 32 -7.27 -12.27 -12.30
C VAL A 32 -6.44 -11.97 -11.06
N LEU A 33 -5.96 -10.73 -10.93
CA LEU A 33 -5.11 -10.27 -9.84
C LEU A 33 -5.91 -9.44 -8.84
N PHE A 34 -6.06 -9.95 -7.63
CA PHE A 34 -6.61 -9.20 -6.49
C PHE A 34 -5.47 -8.49 -5.77
N SER A 35 -5.13 -7.28 -6.23
CA SER A 35 -4.11 -6.45 -5.59
C SER A 35 -4.30 -4.98 -5.94
N GLY A 36 -3.89 -4.12 -5.02
CA GLY A 36 -3.78 -2.68 -5.24
C GLY A 36 -2.33 -2.18 -5.36
N ASP A 37 -1.34 -3.06 -5.22
CA ASP A 37 0.06 -2.67 -5.11
C ASP A 37 0.68 -2.31 -6.49
N GLY A 38 1.32 -1.15 -6.57
CA GLY A 38 1.99 -0.67 -7.79
C GLY A 38 3.16 -1.55 -8.20
N ASP A 39 3.77 -2.29 -7.27
CA ASP A 39 4.91 -3.17 -7.55
C ASP A 39 4.56 -4.29 -8.56
N PHE A 40 3.28 -4.64 -8.69
CA PHE A 40 2.82 -5.61 -9.69
C PHE A 40 2.72 -5.05 -11.11
N ARG A 41 2.89 -3.75 -11.34
CA ARG A 41 2.78 -3.15 -12.68
C ARG A 41 3.70 -3.85 -13.69
N SER A 42 4.94 -4.12 -13.30
CA SER A 42 5.91 -4.82 -14.16
C SER A 42 5.57 -6.30 -14.37
N LEU A 43 4.96 -6.96 -13.36
CA LEU A 43 4.45 -8.32 -13.50
C LEU A 43 3.32 -8.38 -14.53
N VAL A 44 2.33 -7.48 -14.43
CA VAL A 44 1.21 -7.41 -15.36
C VAL A 44 1.72 -7.21 -16.79
N GLU A 45 2.65 -6.28 -17.00
CA GLU A 45 3.26 -6.06 -18.31
C GLU A 45 3.96 -7.33 -18.85
N ALA A 46 4.70 -8.04 -18.01
CA ALA A 46 5.40 -9.26 -18.41
C ALA A 46 4.43 -10.42 -18.76
N VAL A 47 3.35 -10.56 -18.01
CA VAL A 47 2.31 -11.57 -18.23
C VAL A 47 1.53 -11.27 -19.52
N GLN A 48 1.21 -10.00 -19.79
CA GLN A 48 0.56 -9.58 -21.04
C GLN A 48 1.41 -9.87 -22.28
N ARG A 49 2.74 -9.68 -22.19
CA ARG A 49 3.67 -10.02 -23.29
C ARG A 49 3.66 -11.51 -23.65
N ARG A 50 3.19 -12.37 -22.74
CA ARG A 50 3.00 -13.81 -22.98
C ARG A 50 1.62 -14.15 -23.58
N GLY A 51 0.82 -13.14 -23.91
CA GLY A 51 -0.50 -13.31 -24.52
C GLY A 51 -1.64 -13.48 -23.51
N VAL A 52 -1.36 -13.39 -22.21
CA VAL A 52 -2.35 -13.54 -21.15
C VAL A 52 -3.09 -12.22 -20.92
N ARG A 53 -4.42 -12.25 -20.91
CA ARG A 53 -5.24 -11.09 -20.56
C ARG A 53 -5.30 -10.93 -19.05
N VAL A 54 -5.01 -9.74 -18.53
CA VAL A 54 -4.95 -9.48 -17.09
C VAL A 54 -6.11 -8.60 -16.63
N THR A 55 -6.90 -9.10 -15.69
CA THR A 55 -7.90 -8.33 -14.96
C THR A 55 -7.40 -8.02 -13.56
N VAL A 56 -7.36 -6.75 -13.18
CA VAL A 56 -7.03 -6.32 -11.80
C VAL A 56 -8.32 -6.00 -11.05
N ILE A 57 -8.43 -6.52 -9.83
CA ILE A 57 -9.53 -6.27 -8.92
C ILE A 57 -8.98 -5.60 -7.67
N SER A 58 -9.47 -4.39 -7.38
CA SER A 58 -9.12 -3.60 -6.19
C SER A 58 -10.21 -2.56 -5.92
N THR A 59 -9.99 -1.62 -5.01
CA THR A 59 -11.00 -0.59 -4.67
C THR A 59 -10.44 0.81 -4.89
N ILE A 60 -11.20 1.64 -5.61
CA ILE A 60 -10.91 3.07 -5.77
C ILE A 60 -11.62 3.88 -4.69
N ALA A 61 -12.82 3.44 -4.27
CA ALA A 61 -13.68 4.17 -3.33
C ALA A 61 -13.15 4.29 -1.89
N SER A 62 -12.01 3.68 -1.55
CA SER A 62 -11.39 3.82 -0.24
C SER A 62 -10.61 5.13 -0.12
N GLN A 63 -10.44 5.62 1.11
CA GLN A 63 -9.53 6.73 1.41
C GLN A 63 -8.47 6.28 2.42
N PRO A 64 -7.18 6.21 2.00
CA PRO A 64 -6.68 6.40 0.63
C PRO A 64 -7.14 5.28 -0.34
N PRO A 65 -7.13 5.53 -1.67
CA PRO A 65 -7.40 4.48 -2.66
C PRO A 65 -6.44 3.30 -2.47
N MET A 66 -6.96 2.07 -2.52
CA MET A 66 -6.11 0.89 -2.37
C MET A 66 -5.32 0.57 -3.63
N ILE A 67 -5.81 0.99 -4.80
CA ILE A 67 -5.19 0.73 -6.10
C ILE A 67 -4.18 1.82 -6.50
N ALA A 68 -2.97 1.41 -6.89
CA ALA A 68 -2.00 2.27 -7.57
C ALA A 68 -2.45 2.60 -9.01
N ASP A 69 -2.38 3.87 -9.41
CA ASP A 69 -2.87 4.30 -10.74
C ASP A 69 -2.10 3.64 -11.89
N GLU A 70 -0.79 3.38 -11.71
CA GLU A 70 0.03 2.68 -12.70
C GLU A 70 -0.41 1.23 -12.92
N LEU A 71 -0.76 0.50 -11.84
CA LEU A 71 -1.27 -0.87 -11.95
C LEU A 71 -2.64 -0.87 -12.65
N ARG A 72 -3.52 0.07 -12.28
CA ARG A 72 -4.84 0.21 -12.89
C ARG A 72 -4.77 0.45 -14.40
N ARG A 73 -3.83 1.30 -14.83
CA ARG A 73 -3.65 1.63 -16.26
C ARG A 73 -2.98 0.52 -17.05
N GLN A 74 -2.13 -0.29 -16.40
CA GLN A 74 -1.44 -1.39 -17.06
C GLN A 74 -2.38 -2.58 -17.32
N ALA A 75 -3.37 -2.83 -16.47
CA ALA A 75 -4.32 -3.92 -16.62
C ALA A 75 -5.20 -3.79 -17.88
N ASP A 76 -5.56 -4.92 -18.50
CA ASP A 76 -6.51 -4.93 -19.62
C ASP A 76 -7.93 -4.60 -19.18
N VAL A 77 -8.29 -5.05 -17.97
CA VAL A 77 -9.57 -4.77 -17.33
C VAL A 77 -9.31 -4.42 -15.87
N PHE A 78 -9.98 -3.38 -15.40
CA PHE A 78 -10.08 -3.07 -13.99
C PHE A 78 -11.53 -3.27 -13.53
N THR A 79 -11.72 -3.92 -12.39
CA THR A 79 -13.03 -4.05 -11.73
C THR A 79 -12.93 -3.55 -10.31
N ASP A 80 -13.78 -2.61 -9.93
CA ASP A 80 -13.85 -2.19 -8.52
C ASP A 80 -14.51 -3.30 -7.69
N LEU A 81 -13.91 -3.66 -6.56
CA LEU A 81 -14.44 -4.65 -5.63
C LEU A 81 -15.86 -4.30 -5.15
N VAL A 82 -16.22 -3.01 -5.11
CA VAL A 82 -17.58 -2.54 -4.79
C VAL A 82 -18.61 -3.09 -5.77
N GLU A 83 -18.25 -3.23 -7.05
CA GLU A 83 -19.16 -3.78 -8.08
C GLU A 83 -19.47 -5.26 -7.85
N LEU A 84 -18.57 -5.98 -7.16
CA LEU A 84 -18.72 -7.39 -6.82
C LEU A 84 -19.42 -7.61 -5.47
N GLN A 85 -19.68 -6.55 -4.70
CA GLN A 85 -20.22 -6.64 -3.35
C GLN A 85 -21.58 -7.37 -3.31
N SER A 86 -22.46 -7.15 -4.28
CA SER A 86 -23.78 -7.80 -4.33
C SER A 86 -23.70 -9.30 -4.61
N LYS A 87 -22.60 -9.78 -5.19
CA LYS A 87 -22.40 -11.19 -5.58
C LYS A 87 -21.55 -11.96 -4.57
N LEU A 88 -20.57 -11.29 -3.95
CA LEU A 88 -19.55 -11.92 -3.10
C LEU A 88 -19.56 -11.42 -1.65
N GLY A 89 -20.35 -10.38 -1.35
CA GLY A 89 -20.44 -9.80 -0.02
C GLY A 89 -21.05 -10.79 0.96
N ARG A 90 -20.40 -10.94 2.12
CA ARG A 90 -20.99 -11.69 3.24
C ARG A 90 -22.17 -10.92 3.81
N ASP A 91 -23.14 -11.65 4.34
CA ASP A 91 -24.21 -11.04 5.10
C ASP A 91 -23.61 -10.24 6.27
N PRO A 92 -24.08 -9.00 6.54
CA PRO A 92 -23.59 -8.21 7.66
C PRO A 92 -23.64 -8.93 9.00
N SER A 93 -24.60 -9.86 9.19
CA SER A 93 -24.74 -10.68 10.40
C SER A 93 -23.67 -11.77 10.55
N GLU A 94 -23.05 -12.20 9.45
CA GLU A 94 -21.97 -13.20 9.44
C GLU A 94 -20.58 -12.56 9.57
N ARG A 95 -20.50 -11.23 9.67
CA ARG A 95 -19.22 -10.52 9.72
C ARG A 95 -18.63 -10.63 11.14
N PRO A 96 -17.42 -11.22 11.30
CA PRO A 96 -16.77 -11.21 12.61
C PRO A 96 -16.55 -9.77 13.06
N ALA A 97 -16.67 -9.54 14.37
CA ALA A 97 -16.47 -8.22 14.98
C ALA A 97 -15.17 -7.59 14.44
N PRO A 98 -15.18 -6.30 14.05
CA PRO A 98 -13.99 -5.65 13.51
C PRO A 98 -12.81 -5.87 14.46
N ARG A 99 -11.79 -6.59 13.99
CA ARG A 99 -10.50 -6.65 14.69
C ARG A 99 -9.99 -5.22 14.78
N ASP A 100 -9.69 -4.77 16.00
CA ASP A 100 -9.27 -3.41 16.29
C ASP A 100 -8.17 -2.97 15.30
N ARG A 101 -8.54 -2.03 14.42
CA ARG A 101 -7.73 -1.58 13.28
C ARG A 101 -6.74 -0.47 13.69
N GLY A 102 -6.67 -0.11 14.97
CA GLY A 102 -5.82 0.98 15.49
C GLY A 102 -4.33 0.85 15.17
N ASP A 103 -3.83 -0.35 14.84
CA ASP A 103 -2.40 -0.57 14.53
C ASP A 103 -2.02 -0.43 13.04
N ARG A 104 -2.97 -0.11 12.15
CA ARG A 104 -2.70 0.03 10.70
C ARG A 104 -2.54 1.48 10.22
N GLU A 105 -3.11 2.47 10.89
CA GLU A 105 -3.19 3.86 10.37
C GLU A 105 -2.01 4.78 10.74
N ALA A 106 -1.16 4.42 11.70
CA ALA A 106 -0.10 5.32 12.19
C ALA A 106 1.17 5.42 11.31
N ARG A 107 1.12 5.08 10.00
CA ARG A 107 2.34 5.06 9.15
C ARG A 107 2.30 5.91 7.86
N HIS A 108 1.29 6.75 7.68
CA HIS A 108 1.32 7.77 6.63
C HIS A 108 1.33 9.19 7.21
N HIS A 109 2.35 9.52 8.00
CA HIS A 109 2.70 10.91 8.29
C HIS A 109 4.16 11.14 7.93
N ALA A 110 4.39 12.08 7.00
CA ALA A 110 5.71 12.56 6.63
C ALA A 110 6.51 12.98 7.88
N PRO A 111 7.82 12.72 7.92
CA PRO A 111 8.63 13.02 9.09
C PRO A 111 8.65 14.53 9.38
N GLN A 112 8.33 14.92 10.61
CA GLN A 112 8.30 16.29 11.11
C GLN A 112 9.70 16.87 11.38
N PHE A 113 10.61 16.85 10.41
CA PHE A 113 11.91 17.56 10.54
C PHE A 113 11.89 18.99 9.99
N LEU A 114 10.74 19.48 9.50
CA LEU A 114 10.61 20.84 8.94
C LEU A 114 9.88 21.85 9.84
N GLN A 115 9.74 21.58 11.13
CA GLN A 115 9.15 22.54 12.09
C GLN A 115 10.04 22.70 13.32
N ARG A 116 11.12 23.47 13.19
CA ARG A 116 11.48 24.39 14.27
C ARG A 116 12.05 25.68 13.70
N ALA A 117 11.21 26.70 13.78
CA ALA A 117 11.54 28.08 13.52
C ALA A 117 12.62 28.60 14.49
N THR A 118 13.40 29.55 13.97
CA THR A 118 14.03 30.68 14.65
C THR A 118 13.74 30.84 16.15
N THR A 119 14.79 30.72 16.96
CA THR A 119 14.88 31.43 18.26
C THR A 119 16.26 32.06 18.36
N MET A 120 16.29 33.39 18.28
CA MET A 120 17.42 34.24 18.66
C MET A 120 17.83 33.95 20.12
N ALA A 121 19.12 33.94 20.39
CA ALA A 121 19.67 33.97 21.75
C ALA A 121 20.47 35.28 21.94
N PRO A 122 20.32 36.01 23.06
CA PRO A 122 21.28 37.02 23.45
C PRO A 122 22.38 36.37 24.31
N ALA A 123 23.64 36.68 24.04
CA ALA A 123 24.75 36.36 24.93
C ALA A 123 25.33 37.68 25.48
N ARG A 124 25.30 37.79 26.83
CA ARG A 124 26.03 38.75 27.68
C ARG A 124 27.56 38.60 27.43
N GLY A 125 28.36 39.67 27.45
CA GLY A 125 29.09 40.15 28.64
C GLY A 125 30.13 39.09 29.06
N ASP A 126 31.45 39.29 29.00
CA ASP A 126 32.28 40.45 29.33
C ASP A 126 33.64 40.36 28.58
N ASP A 127 34.37 41.48 28.45
CA ASP A 127 35.83 41.57 28.65
C ASP A 127 36.29 43.04 28.56
N ASP A 128 36.64 43.58 29.74
CA ASP A 128 37.54 44.66 30.16
C ASP A 128 38.14 45.68 29.17
N PHE A 129 38.21 46.95 29.58
CA PHE A 129 39.48 47.70 29.78
C PHE A 129 39.22 49.09 30.46
N GLU A 130 39.90 49.34 31.58
CA GLU A 130 40.02 50.63 32.28
C GLU A 130 40.90 51.63 31.50
N GLU A 131 40.41 52.85 31.25
CA GLU A 131 40.82 54.18 31.81
C GLU A 131 40.24 55.32 30.94
#